data_AF-A0A522LQ99-F1
#
_entry.id   AF-A0A522LQ99-F1
#
_cell.length_a   1.000
_cell.length_b   1.000
_cell.length_c   1.000
_cell.angle_alpha   90.00
_cell.angle_beta   90.00
_cell.angle_gamma   90.00
#
_symmetry.space_group_name_H-M   'P 1'
#
loop_
_entity.id
_entity.type
_entity.pdbx_description
1 polymer ?
#
loop_
_entity_poly.entity_id
_entity_poly.type
_entity_poly.pdbx_seq_one_letter_code
_entity_poly.pdbx_strand_id
1 'polypeptide(L)'
;MKIKEALESYTFVLPAVFIFSIFYVIPFIWVFQLGLFEWDGISFTKTFVGLQNFKEIFFQDKSWWQAMWNASYITLIALTFQNILAFMLAWACDREIRMKNFYRVIFFIPPVLSEVVVGMAWRFIINDIDGANI
;
A
#
# COMPACT_ATOMS: atom_id res chain seq x y z
N MET A 1 10.62 38.80 -14.71
CA MET A 1 10.48 37.76 -15.75
C MET A 1 10.23 36.36 -15.17
N LYS A 2 10.86 35.95 -14.06
CA LYS A 2 10.74 34.59 -13.48
C LYS A 2 9.35 34.17 -12.93
N ILE A 3 8.46 35.11 -12.61
CA ILE A 3 7.15 34.80 -11.99
C ILE A 3 6.11 34.33 -13.02
N LYS A 4 6.15 34.83 -14.26
CA LYS A 4 5.22 34.41 -15.33
C LYS A 4 5.49 32.98 -15.80
N GLU A 5 6.76 32.62 -15.99
CA GLU A 5 7.18 31.27 -16.36
C GLU A 5 6.85 30.23 -15.28
N ALA A 6 6.97 30.63 -13.99
CA ALA A 6 6.54 29.81 -12.87
C ALA A 6 5.02 29.59 -12.88
N LEU A 7 4.22 30.65 -13.08
CA LEU A 7 2.76 30.59 -13.17
C LEU A 7 2.27 29.70 -14.33
N GLU A 8 2.93 29.77 -15.48
CA GLU A 8 2.63 28.90 -16.63
C GLU A 8 2.95 27.42 -16.30
N SER A 9 4.09 27.15 -15.66
CA SER A 9 4.47 25.81 -15.20
C SER A 9 3.52 25.25 -14.13
N TYR A 10 3.10 26.08 -13.17
CA TYR A 10 2.13 25.68 -12.14
C TYR A 10 0.74 25.38 -12.71
N THR A 11 0.36 26.03 -13.81
CA THR A 11 -0.92 25.76 -14.48
C THR A 11 -0.98 24.34 -15.05
N PHE A 12 0.14 23.75 -15.47
CA PHE A 12 0.19 22.34 -15.89
C PHE A 12 0.10 21.36 -14.72
N VAL A 13 0.58 21.75 -13.53
CA VAL A 13 0.53 20.93 -12.32
C VAL A 13 -0.82 21.06 -11.61
N LEU A 14 -1.53 22.18 -11.80
CA LEU A 14 -2.77 22.50 -11.12
C LEU A 14 -3.86 21.43 -11.29
N PRO A 15 -4.14 20.87 -12.49
CA PRO A 15 -5.16 19.81 -12.64
C PRO A 15 -4.79 18.53 -11.90
N ALA A 16 -3.51 18.15 -11.91
CA ALA A 16 -3.03 16.97 -11.20
C ALA A 16 -3.17 17.15 -9.68
N VAL A 17 -2.79 18.32 -9.15
CA VAL A 17 -2.95 18.65 -7.74
C VAL A 17 -4.42 18.72 -7.35
N PHE A 18 -5.28 19.25 -8.21
CA PHE A 18 -6.72 19.33 -7.96
C PHE A 18 -7.35 17.94 -7.83
N ILE A 19 -7.06 17.04 -8.78
CA ILE A 19 -7.52 15.64 -8.73
C ILE A 19 -6.94 14.95 -7.49
N PHE A 20 -5.64 15.07 -7.23
CA PHE A 20 -5.01 14.49 -6.03
C PHE A 20 -5.65 14.99 -4.73
N SER A 21 -5.96 16.28 -4.66
CA SER A 21 -6.58 16.88 -3.48
C SER A 21 -7.98 16.33 -3.22
N ILE A 22 -8.79 16.20 -4.27
CA ILE A 22 -10.16 15.68 -4.17
C ILE A 22 -10.19 14.21 -3.82
N PHE A 23 -9.38 13.39 -4.49
CA PHE A 23 -9.47 11.94 -4.37
C PHE A 23 -8.55 11.34 -3.31
N TYR A 24 -7.56 12.09 -2.82
CA TYR A 24 -6.61 11.61 -1.81
C TYR A 24 -6.66 12.45 -0.54
N VAL A 25 -6.41 13.76 -0.64
CA VAL A 25 -6.26 14.62 0.54
C VAL A 25 -7.56 14.79 1.31
N ILE A 26 -8.67 15.06 0.62
CA ILE A 26 -9.99 15.20 1.24
C ILE A 26 -10.43 13.91 1.97
N PRO A 27 -10.44 12.72 1.33
CA PRO A 27 -10.83 11.50 2.04
C PRO A 27 -9.86 11.15 3.17
N PHE A 28 -8.56 11.43 3.02
CA PHE A 28 -7.59 11.24 4.10
C PHE A 28 -7.93 12.09 5.34
N ILE A 29 -8.25 13.38 5.14
CA ILE A 29 -8.66 14.26 6.24
C ILE A 29 -9.97 13.78 6.86
N TRP A 30 -10.94 13.33 6.05
CA TRP A 30 -12.18 12.77 6.57
C TRP A 30 -11.97 11.53 7.42
N VAL A 31 -11.13 10.58 6.99
CA VAL A 31 -10.80 9.38 7.77
C VAL A 31 -10.12 9.77 9.08
N PHE A 32 -9.22 10.74 9.06
CA PHE A 32 -8.60 11.25 10.28
C PHE A 32 -9.62 11.88 11.25
N GLN A 33 -10.55 12.67 10.72
CA GLN A 33 -11.64 13.25 11.50
C GLN A 33 -12.53 12.16 12.11
N LEU A 34 -12.85 11.09 11.38
CA LEU A 34 -13.62 9.96 11.92
C LEU A 34 -12.97 9.34 13.15
N GLY A 35 -11.64 9.32 13.24
CA GLY A 35 -10.92 8.87 14.43
C GLY A 35 -11.22 9.68 15.70
N LEU A 36 -11.74 10.91 15.57
CA LEU A 36 -12.17 11.76 16.69
C LEU A 36 -13.62 11.50 17.15
N PHE A 37 -14.37 10.69 16.39
CA PHE A 37 -15.73 10.33 16.71
C PHE A 37 -15.79 8.86 17.12
N GLU A 38 -16.66 8.55 18.06
CA GLU A 38 -17.08 7.19 18.33
C GLU A 38 -18.23 6.87 17.37
N TRP A 39 -17.99 5.90 16.49
CA TRP A 39 -18.92 5.50 15.46
C TRP A 39 -18.73 4.03 15.10
N ASP A 40 -19.84 3.30 15.03
CA ASP A 40 -19.91 1.87 14.70
C ASP A 40 -20.00 1.60 13.18
N GLY A 41 -19.98 2.65 12.35
CA GLY A 41 -20.07 2.54 10.90
C GLY A 41 -21.50 2.40 10.34
N ILE A 42 -22.50 2.21 11.21
CA ILE A 42 -23.89 1.89 10.83
C ILE A 42 -24.86 2.94 11.38
N SER A 43 -24.59 3.47 12.57
CA SER A 43 -25.43 4.46 13.24
C SER A 43 -25.45 5.79 12.50
N PHE A 44 -26.61 6.44 12.45
CA PHE A 44 -26.73 7.79 11.87
C PHE A 44 -26.13 8.87 12.78
N THR A 45 -25.88 8.55 14.05
CA THR A 45 -25.33 9.47 15.04
C THR A 45 -23.88 9.14 15.32
N LYS A 46 -23.00 10.14 15.24
CA LYS A 46 -21.59 10.06 15.60
C LYS A 46 -21.36 10.87 16.87
N THR A 47 -20.78 10.26 17.89
CA THR A 47 -20.48 10.95 19.15
C THR A 47 -19.07 11.53 19.06
N PHE A 48 -18.90 12.84 19.26
CA PHE A 48 -17.56 13.42 19.27
C PHE A 48 -16.88 13.11 20.61
N VAL A 49 -15.83 12.29 20.57
CA VAL A 49 -15.06 11.85 21.76
C VAL A 49 -13.66 12.46 21.80
N GLY A 50 -13.32 13.32 20.82
CA GLY A 50 -12.03 13.99 20.74
C GLY A 50 -10.88 12.99 20.60
N LEU A 51 -9.85 13.09 21.43
CA LEU A 51 -8.67 12.23 21.36
C LEU A 51 -8.78 10.93 22.18
N GLN A 52 -9.98 10.60 22.68
CA GLN A 52 -10.16 9.45 23.56
C GLN A 52 -9.80 8.12 22.86
N ASN A 53 -10.28 7.93 21.62
CA ASN A 53 -9.97 6.75 20.80
C ASN A 53 -8.45 6.55 20.63
N PHE A 54 -7.71 7.63 20.37
CA PHE A 54 -6.26 7.56 20.23
C PHE A 54 -5.59 7.17 21.55
N LYS A 55 -6.00 7.75 22.69
CA LYS A 55 -5.44 7.39 24.00
C LYS A 55 -5.70 5.92 24.36
N GLU A 56 -6.90 5.43 24.09
CA GLU A 56 -7.27 4.04 24.34
C GLU A 56 -6.39 3.09 23.52
N ILE A 57 -6.27 3.35 22.22
CA ILE A 57 -5.42 2.57 21.31
C ILE A 57 -3.95 2.58 21.76
N PHE A 58 -3.39 3.76 22.08
CA PHE A 58 -1.96 3.86 22.41
C PHE A 58 -1.60 3.28 23.78
N PHE A 59 -2.47 3.44 24.79
CA PHE A 59 -2.13 3.13 26.19
C PHE A 59 -2.83 1.89 26.75
N GLN A 60 -3.99 1.49 26.20
CA GLN A 60 -4.82 0.44 26.78
C GLN A 60 -4.92 -0.79 25.88
N ASP A 61 -4.79 -0.63 24.56
CA ASP A 61 -4.93 -1.72 23.60
C ASP A 61 -3.58 -2.40 23.27
N LYS A 62 -3.32 -3.54 23.92
CA LYS A 62 -2.17 -4.41 23.59
C LYS A 62 -2.34 -5.12 22.25
N SER A 63 -3.57 -5.39 21.81
CA SER A 63 -3.84 -6.04 20.53
C SER A 63 -3.42 -5.13 19.37
N TRP A 64 -3.67 -3.82 19.50
CA TRP A 64 -3.23 -2.84 18.51
C TRP A 64 -1.71 -2.86 18.31
N TRP A 65 -0.92 -2.87 19.39
CA TRP A 65 0.54 -2.93 19.30
C TRP A 65 1.02 -4.26 18.71
N GLN A 66 0.37 -5.38 19.04
CA GLN A 66 0.69 -6.67 18.44
C GLN A 66 0.38 -6.68 16.93
N ALA A 67 -0.77 -6.14 16.52
CA ALA A 67 -1.14 -6.03 15.12
C ALA A 67 -0.18 -5.11 14.36
N MET A 68 0.20 -3.97 14.95
CA MET A 68 1.16 -3.04 14.36
C MET A 68 2.54 -3.67 14.21
N TRP A 69 2.99 -4.44 15.21
CA TRP A 69 4.24 -5.18 15.14
C TRP A 69 4.20 -6.24 14.04
N ASN A 70 3.14 -7.04 13.97
CA ASN A 70 2.98 -8.07 12.94
C ASN A 70 2.96 -7.44 11.54
N ALA A 71 2.20 -6.36 11.34
CA ALA A 71 2.14 -5.64 10.07
C ALA A 71 3.50 -5.07 9.66
N SER A 72 4.21 -4.44 10.61
CA SER A 72 5.54 -3.88 10.39
C SER A 72 6.56 -4.97 10.09
N TYR A 73 6.53 -6.08 10.83
CA TYR A 73 7.42 -7.22 10.64
C TYR A 73 7.25 -7.85 9.25
N ILE A 74 6.01 -8.13 8.85
CA ILE A 74 5.69 -8.67 7.52
C ILE A 74 6.13 -7.69 6.44
N THR A 75 5.80 -6.41 6.59
CA THR A 75 6.15 -5.37 5.60
C THR A 75 7.65 -5.22 5.44
N LEU A 76 8.40 -5.13 6.55
CA LEU A 76 9.86 -4.97 6.51
C LEU A 76 10.54 -6.19 5.88
N ILE A 77 10.12 -7.40 6.23
CA ILE A 77 10.68 -8.62 5.64
C ILE A 77 10.34 -8.70 4.15
N ALA A 78 9.09 -8.47 3.78
CA ALA A 78 8.65 -8.51 2.39
C ALA A 78 9.40 -7.49 1.54
N LEU A 79 9.48 -6.22 1.98
CA LEU A 79 10.19 -5.16 1.27
C LEU A 79 11.70 -5.44 1.19
N THR A 80 12.31 -5.91 2.28
CA THR A 80 13.75 -6.22 2.29
C THR A 80 14.04 -7.36 1.31
N PHE A 81 13.28 -8.45 1.38
CA PHE A 81 13.46 -9.59 0.49
C PHE A 81 13.19 -9.23 -0.97
N GLN A 82 12.10 -8.52 -1.25
CA GLN A 82 11.74 -8.09 -2.60
C GLN A 82 12.80 -7.17 -3.22
N ASN A 83 13.29 -6.18 -2.45
CA ASN A 83 14.33 -5.29 -2.93
C ASN A 83 15.66 -6.03 -3.15
N ILE A 84 16.08 -6.90 -2.22
CA ILE A 84 17.31 -7.70 -2.39
C ILE A 84 17.21 -8.54 -3.66
N LEU A 85 16.08 -9.23 -3.89
CA LEU A 85 15.88 -10.04 -5.08
C LEU A 85 15.90 -9.18 -6.35
N ALA A 86 15.22 -8.02 -6.33
CA ALA A 86 15.22 -7.08 -7.44
C ALA A 86 16.64 -6.56 -7.76
N PHE A 87 17.43 -6.22 -6.74
CA PHE A 87 18.82 -5.80 -6.90
C PHE A 87 19.72 -6.91 -7.42
N MET A 88 19.57 -8.15 -6.91
CA MET A 88 20.31 -9.31 -7.40
C MET A 88 20.01 -9.58 -8.88
N LEU A 89 18.73 -9.55 -9.27
CA LEU A 89 18.31 -9.73 -10.66
C LEU A 89 18.80 -8.58 -11.56
N ALA A 90 18.74 -7.34 -11.08
CA ALA A 90 19.26 -6.18 -11.78
C ALA A 90 20.77 -6.29 -12.02
N TRP A 91 21.53 -6.66 -10.99
CA TRP A 91 22.98 -6.85 -11.08
C TRP A 91 23.34 -8.01 -12.01
N ALA A 92 22.62 -9.12 -11.95
CA ALA A 92 22.80 -10.23 -12.88
C ALA A 92 22.58 -9.78 -14.33
N CYS A 93 21.52 -9.01 -14.60
CA CYS A 93 21.18 -8.47 -15.93
C CYS A 93 22.03 -7.28 -16.40
N ASP A 94 22.90 -6.75 -15.55
CA ASP A 94 23.80 -5.64 -15.88
C ASP A 94 24.97 -6.09 -16.76
N ARG A 95 25.46 -7.32 -16.56
CA ARG A 95 26.40 -7.95 -17.50
C ARG A 95 25.73 -8.10 -18.86
N GLU A 96 26.49 -8.07 -19.96
CA GLU A 96 25.98 -8.27 -21.32
C GLU A 96 25.43 -9.69 -21.51
N ILE A 97 24.24 -9.94 -20.97
CA ILE A 97 23.54 -11.21 -21.11
C ILE A 97 22.90 -11.24 -22.50
N ARG A 98 23.24 -12.26 -23.28
CA ARG A 98 22.60 -12.57 -24.56
C ARG A 98 21.10 -12.79 -24.31
N MET A 99 20.25 -12.01 -25.02
CA MET A 99 18.78 -11.97 -24.85
C MET A 99 18.23 -11.27 -23.59
N LYS A 100 18.87 -10.18 -23.11
CA LYS A 100 18.39 -9.31 -22.00
C LYS A 100 16.88 -8.98 -22.03
N ASN A 101 16.30 -8.72 -23.21
CA ASN A 101 14.88 -8.38 -23.34
C ASN A 101 13.95 -9.56 -23.01
N PHE A 102 14.33 -10.80 -23.34
CA PHE A 102 13.50 -11.98 -23.05
C PHE A 102 13.42 -12.25 -21.55
N TYR A 103 14.57 -12.20 -20.85
CA TYR A 103 14.61 -12.33 -19.39
C TYR A 103 13.84 -11.23 -18.68
N ARG A 104 13.92 -9.99 -19.19
CA ARG A 104 13.12 -8.88 -18.66
C ARG A 104 11.63 -9.18 -18.76
N VAL A 105 11.12 -9.67 -19.89
CA VAL A 105 9.69 -10.01 -20.01
C VAL A 105 9.27 -11.06 -18.96
N ILE A 106 10.04 -12.14 -18.80
CA ILE A 106 9.71 -13.19 -17.83
C ILE A 106 9.66 -12.66 -16.40
N PHE A 107 10.64 -11.85 -15.99
CA PHE A 107 10.67 -11.28 -14.63
C PHE A 107 9.57 -10.25 -14.37
N PHE A 108 9.05 -9.62 -15.42
CA PHE A 108 7.97 -8.64 -15.31
C PHE A 108 6.58 -9.27 -15.38
N ILE A 109 6.43 -10.52 -15.82
CA ILE A 109 5.11 -11.20 -15.84
C ILE A 109 4.47 -11.26 -14.44
N PRO A 110 5.15 -11.75 -13.38
CA PRO A 110 4.53 -11.90 -12.07
C PRO A 110 3.94 -10.61 -11.46
N PRO A 111 4.65 -9.46 -11.42
CA PRO A 111 4.10 -8.23 -10.84
C PRO A 111 3.02 -7.57 -11.70
N VAL A 112 2.86 -7.96 -12.98
CA VAL A 112 1.79 -7.45 -13.84
C VAL A 112 0.46 -8.20 -13.61
N LEU A 113 0.50 -9.38 -12.99
CA LEU A 113 -0.70 -10.12 -12.61
C LEU A 113 -1.45 -9.36 -11.50
N SER A 114 -2.77 -9.35 -11.58
CA SER A 114 -3.63 -8.79 -10.53
C SER A 114 -3.40 -9.50 -9.20
N GLU A 115 -3.33 -8.74 -8.11
CA GLU A 115 -3.23 -9.27 -6.74
C GLU A 115 -4.32 -10.32 -6.44
N VAL A 116 -5.52 -10.12 -6.99
CA VAL A 116 -6.64 -11.07 -6.85
C VAL A 116 -6.33 -12.42 -7.50
N VAL A 117 -5.76 -12.42 -8.71
CA VAL A 117 -5.38 -13.64 -9.44
C VAL A 117 -4.26 -14.37 -8.72
N VAL A 118 -3.26 -13.64 -8.23
CA VAL A 118 -2.16 -14.20 -7.44
C VAL A 118 -2.68 -14.82 -6.15
N GLY A 119 -3.60 -14.13 -5.45
CA GLY A 119 -4.24 -14.66 -4.25
C GLY A 119 -5.05 -15.94 -4.50
N MET A 120 -5.78 -16.02 -5.62
CA MET A 120 -6.47 -17.24 -6.02
C MET A 120 -5.48 -18.36 -6.34
N ALA A 121 -4.42 -18.09 -7.10
CA ALA A 121 -3.39 -19.07 -7.43
C ALA A 121 -2.72 -19.64 -6.17
N TRP A 122 -2.37 -18.78 -5.21
CA TRP A 122 -1.85 -19.22 -3.91
C TRP A 122 -2.87 -20.05 -3.13
N ARG A 123 -4.15 -19.67 -3.14
CA ARG A 123 -5.20 -20.47 -2.51
C ARG A 123 -5.31 -21.85 -3.14
N PHE A 124 -5.19 -21.98 -4.47
CA PHE A 124 -5.14 -23.28 -5.12
C PHE A 124 -3.91 -24.08 -4.70
N ILE A 125 -2.71 -23.46 -4.70
CA ILE A 125 -1.47 -24.14 -4.31
C ILE A 125 -1.51 -24.60 -2.85
N ILE A 126 -1.97 -23.75 -1.93
CA ILE A 126 -2.01 -24.05 -0.49
C ILE A 126 -3.10 -25.08 -0.19
N ASN A 127 -4.30 -24.95 -0.78
CA ASN A 127 -5.37 -25.92 -0.57
C ASN A 127 -5.07 -27.30 -1.15
N ASP A 128 -4.25 -27.38 -2.21
CA ASP A 128 -3.82 -28.67 -2.78
C ASP A 128 -2.70 -29.32 -1.94
N ILE A 129 -1.96 -28.53 -1.16
CA ILE A 129 -0.98 -29.01 -0.17
C ILE A 129 -1.69 -29.57 1.09
N ASP A 130 -2.86 -29.04 1.44
CA ASP A 130 -3.75 -29.55 2.50
C ASP A 130 -4.69 -30.65 1.95
N GLY A 131 -4.12 -31.72 1.41
CA GLY A 131 -4.85 -32.92 0.99
C GLY A 131 -5.53 -33.65 2.16
N ALA A 132 -6.60 -33.08 2.73
CA ALA A 132 -7.67 -33.74 3.47
C ALA A 132 -8.76 -32.74 3.90
N ASN A 133 -9.99 -33.02 3.46
CA ASN A 133 -11.29 -32.58 4.00
C ASN A 133 -11.89 -31.27 3.46
N ILE A 134 -12.35 -31.32 2.21
CA ILE A 134 -13.81 -31.33 1.96
C ILE A 134 -14.14 -32.55 1.10
#